data_AF-A0A1E5UXV4-F1
#
_entry.id   AF-A0A1E5UXV4-F1
#
_cell.length_a   1.000
_cell.length_b   1.000
_cell.length_c   1.000
_cell.angle_alpha   90.00
_cell.angle_beta   90.00
_cell.angle_gamma   90.00
#
_symmetry.space_group_name_H-M   'P 1'
#
loop_
_entity.id
_entity.type
_entity.pdbx_description
1 polymer ?
#
loop_
_entity_poly.entity_id
_entity_poly.type
_entity_poly.pdbx_seq_one_letter_code
_entity_poly.pdbx_strand_id
1 'polypeptide(L)'
;MDTANSLILCTVVLAACLALTAAQGSPGTATFYGGADGSGTMGGACGYDNLYNAGYGVLNAALSETLFNDGASCGQCYLIRCDTSRSEWCKPGMSITVSATNLCPANYALPNGGWCGPGRPHFDMSQPAWEHIGIYEAGIIPVVYQQVPCSRQGGVRFSIAGSNYFLLVNIQNLGGSGSVGAAWVKGDNTGWIQMSRNWGANWQALSGLVGQGLSFAVTTTGGDYMQFLNVAVMAPRWLLGLWSVMAACAAAGAMAWSPGTATFYGGADGSGTMGGACGYGNLYNAGYGVNNAALSTVLFNDGASCGQCYTITCDGSRQGGQYCKPGNTVTVTATNLCPPNYALPNGGWCGPGRPHFDMSQPAWENIGIVQAGIIPVLYQQVKCSRSGGVRFSVAGSSYFLLVNIQNLGGSGSVAAAWVKGDNTGWIQMSRNWGANWQALSGLTGQGLSFAVTSTGGQYMQFLNAAPAWWQFGQTYTTYQQFVY
;
A
#
# COMPACT_ATOMS: atom_id res chain seq x y z
N MET A 1 -66.18 -30.95 -0.15
CA MET A 1 -65.27 -29.91 -0.69
C MET A 1 -64.03 -29.94 0.18
N ASP A 2 -62.86 -29.71 -0.40
CA ASP A 2 -61.53 -29.69 0.25
C ASP A 2 -60.72 -31.00 0.28
N THR A 3 -60.39 -31.50 -0.91
CA THR A 3 -59.23 -32.40 -1.12
C THR A 3 -58.23 -31.86 -2.15
N ALA A 4 -58.37 -30.60 -2.59
CA ALA A 4 -57.52 -30.01 -3.63
C ALA A 4 -56.31 -29.21 -3.10
N ASN A 5 -56.24 -28.87 -1.79
CA ASN A 5 -55.18 -28.02 -1.25
C ASN A 5 -53.95 -28.75 -0.70
N SER A 6 -53.94 -30.09 -0.62
CA SER A 6 -52.82 -30.83 -0.03
C SER A 6 -51.79 -31.35 -1.05
N LEU A 7 -52.15 -31.46 -2.34
CA LEU A 7 -51.22 -31.93 -3.39
C LEU A 7 -50.33 -30.81 -3.98
N ILE A 8 -50.73 -29.54 -3.87
CA ILE A 8 -49.95 -28.41 -4.38
C ILE A 8 -48.81 -28.05 -3.41
N LEU A 9 -49.01 -28.21 -2.10
CA LEU A 9 -47.94 -27.99 -1.12
C LEU A 9 -46.84 -29.06 -1.20
N CYS A 10 -47.20 -30.31 -1.54
CA CYS A 10 -46.23 -31.42 -1.57
C CYS A 10 -45.34 -31.39 -2.84
N THR A 11 -45.85 -30.86 -3.96
CA THR A 11 -45.07 -30.68 -5.20
C THR A 11 -44.15 -29.44 -5.17
N VAL A 12 -44.54 -28.38 -4.45
CA VAL A 12 -43.67 -27.19 -4.27
C VAL A 12 -42.54 -27.47 -3.27
N VAL A 13 -42.75 -28.31 -2.26
CA VAL A 13 -41.70 -28.68 -1.29
C VAL A 13 -40.71 -29.70 -1.86
N LEU A 14 -41.13 -30.59 -2.77
CA LEU A 14 -40.21 -31.53 -3.42
C LEU A 14 -39.30 -30.86 -4.48
N ALA A 15 -39.72 -29.75 -5.08
CA ALA A 15 -38.89 -28.97 -6.00
C ALA A 15 -37.80 -28.14 -5.28
N ALA A 16 -37.93 -27.93 -3.96
CA ALA A 16 -36.93 -27.23 -3.14
C ALA A 16 -35.89 -28.19 -2.51
N CYS A 17 -36.04 -29.51 -2.66
CA CYS A 17 -35.13 -30.52 -2.12
C CYS A 17 -34.20 -31.18 -3.16
N LEU A 18 -34.13 -30.63 -4.39
CA LEU A 18 -33.30 -31.14 -5.48
C LEU A 18 -32.43 -30.03 -6.09
N ALA A 19 -31.65 -29.34 -5.26
CA ALA A 19 -30.47 -28.57 -5.67
C ALA A 19 -29.52 -28.25 -4.49
N LEU A 20 -29.32 -29.18 -3.55
CA LEU A 20 -28.06 -29.25 -2.80
C LEU A 20 -27.21 -30.36 -3.41
N THR A 21 -26.92 -30.25 -4.70
CA THR A 21 -25.59 -30.71 -5.13
C THR A 21 -24.62 -29.75 -4.45
N ALA A 22 -23.91 -30.23 -3.42
CA ALA A 22 -22.73 -29.53 -2.93
C ALA A 22 -21.89 -29.22 -4.18
N ALA A 23 -21.80 -27.95 -4.56
CA ALA A 23 -21.04 -27.56 -5.73
C ALA A 23 -19.65 -28.18 -5.57
N GLN A 24 -19.31 -29.15 -6.43
CA GLN A 24 -18.01 -29.77 -6.40
C GLN A 24 -17.02 -28.67 -6.74
N GLY A 25 -16.28 -28.19 -5.72
CA GLY A 25 -15.30 -27.14 -5.93
C GLY A 25 -14.29 -27.57 -7.00
N SER A 26 -13.74 -26.59 -7.70
CA SER A 26 -12.76 -26.81 -8.76
C SER A 26 -11.39 -27.16 -8.16
N PRO A 27 -10.64 -28.09 -8.76
CA PRO A 27 -9.30 -28.40 -8.32
C PRO A 27 -8.34 -27.27 -8.67
N GLY A 28 -7.39 -27.00 -7.78
CA GLY A 28 -6.32 -26.02 -7.98
C GLY A 28 -5.12 -26.31 -7.10
N THR A 29 -4.19 -25.37 -7.06
CA THR A 29 -3.04 -25.41 -6.14
C THR A 29 -2.90 -24.07 -5.42
N ALA A 30 -2.27 -24.06 -4.26
CA ALA A 30 -1.99 -22.84 -3.53
C ALA A 30 -0.56 -22.81 -2.99
N THR A 31 0.13 -21.69 -3.21
CA THR A 31 1.38 -21.30 -2.54
C THR A 31 1.11 -20.07 -1.68
N PHE A 32 2.15 -19.54 -1.03
CA PHE A 32 2.04 -18.28 -0.32
C PHE A 32 3.19 -17.32 -0.58
N TYR A 33 2.90 -16.04 -0.37
CA TYR A 33 3.83 -14.94 -0.44
C TYR A 33 3.59 -13.95 0.70
N GLY A 34 4.57 -13.09 0.91
CA GLY A 34 4.57 -12.15 2.02
C GLY A 34 4.88 -12.83 3.36
N GLY A 35 4.85 -12.03 4.42
CA GLY A 35 5.10 -12.50 5.79
C GLY A 35 3.82 -12.95 6.51
N ALA A 36 3.99 -13.65 7.63
CA ALA A 36 2.91 -14.09 8.54
C ALA A 36 2.00 -12.96 9.05
N ASP A 37 2.38 -11.71 8.82
CA ASP A 37 1.64 -10.50 9.15
C ASP A 37 0.91 -9.85 7.96
N GLY A 38 1.01 -10.45 6.77
CA GLY A 38 0.53 -9.87 5.51
C GLY A 38 1.46 -8.81 4.92
N SER A 39 2.67 -8.63 5.46
CA SER A 39 3.69 -7.79 4.80
C SER A 39 4.04 -8.35 3.43
N GLY A 40 4.31 -7.47 2.45
CA GLY A 40 4.57 -7.90 1.07
C GLY A 40 3.34 -8.32 0.27
N THR A 41 2.14 -8.29 0.86
CA THR A 41 0.87 -8.58 0.15
C THR A 41 0.10 -7.32 -0.22
N MET A 42 0.69 -6.13 -0.01
CA MET A 42 0.08 -4.83 -0.33
C MET A 42 0.29 -4.48 -1.81
N GLY A 43 -0.63 -3.68 -2.35
CA GLY A 43 -0.63 -3.27 -3.74
C GLY A 43 -1.03 -4.40 -4.68
N GLY A 44 -0.42 -4.41 -5.86
CA GLY A 44 -0.59 -5.48 -6.84
C GLY A 44 -1.43 -5.08 -8.06
N ALA A 45 -1.62 -6.06 -8.94
CA ALA A 45 -2.20 -5.87 -10.27
C ALA A 45 -3.65 -5.36 -10.27
N CYS A 46 -4.40 -5.44 -9.16
CA CYS A 46 -5.74 -4.84 -9.09
C CYS A 46 -5.72 -3.33 -8.79
N GLY A 47 -4.59 -2.76 -8.36
CA GLY A 47 -4.46 -1.32 -8.08
C GLY A 47 -5.09 -0.87 -6.76
N TYR A 48 -5.26 -1.78 -5.79
CA TYR A 48 -5.91 -1.50 -4.51
C TYR A 48 -5.00 -0.87 -3.45
N ASP A 49 -3.77 -0.48 -3.81
CA ASP A 49 -2.77 0.14 -2.93
C ASP A 49 -2.70 -0.55 -1.56
N ASN A 50 -3.08 0.12 -0.47
CA ASN A 50 -3.14 -0.47 0.86
C ASN A 50 -4.44 -1.29 1.03
N LEU A 51 -4.30 -2.62 1.11
CA LEU A 51 -5.43 -3.55 1.19
C LEU A 51 -6.26 -3.42 2.47
N TYR A 52 -5.70 -2.93 3.58
CA TYR A 52 -6.51 -2.62 4.77
C TYR A 52 -7.40 -1.41 4.51
N ASN A 53 -6.81 -0.34 3.98
CA ASN A 53 -7.54 0.88 3.65
C ASN A 53 -8.56 0.63 2.55
N ALA A 54 -8.30 -0.31 1.64
CA ALA A 54 -9.21 -0.72 0.57
C ALA A 54 -10.31 -1.70 1.04
N GLY A 55 -10.18 -2.29 2.23
CA GLY A 55 -11.23 -3.14 2.85
C GLY A 55 -11.07 -4.65 2.62
N TYR A 56 -9.90 -5.08 2.11
CA TYR A 56 -9.58 -6.48 1.82
C TYR A 56 -8.76 -7.16 2.93
N GLY A 57 -7.94 -6.39 3.66
CA GLY A 57 -7.11 -6.88 4.76
C GLY A 57 -6.09 -7.96 4.35
N VAL A 58 -5.77 -8.85 5.29
CA VAL A 58 -4.76 -9.91 5.10
C VAL A 58 -5.30 -11.22 4.53
N LEU A 59 -6.60 -11.30 4.23
CA LEU A 59 -7.21 -12.49 3.64
C LEU A 59 -7.34 -12.30 2.13
N ASN A 60 -6.19 -12.24 1.48
CA ASN A 60 -6.07 -11.92 0.07
C ASN A 60 -5.18 -12.92 -0.68
N ALA A 61 -5.31 -12.93 -2.01
CA ALA A 61 -4.53 -13.79 -2.89
C ALA A 61 -4.18 -13.10 -4.21
N ALA A 62 -2.98 -13.42 -4.69
CA ALA A 62 -2.58 -13.23 -6.07
C ALA A 62 -3.06 -14.42 -6.90
N LEU A 63 -3.83 -14.15 -7.95
CA LEU A 63 -4.39 -15.20 -8.81
C LEU A 63 -3.41 -15.51 -9.94
N SER A 64 -3.29 -16.79 -10.34
CA SER A 64 -2.60 -17.13 -11.59
C SER A 64 -3.28 -16.49 -12.80
N GLU A 65 -2.58 -16.40 -13.93
CA GLU A 65 -3.13 -15.85 -15.19
C GLU A 65 -4.49 -16.46 -15.57
N THR A 66 -4.65 -17.76 -15.32
CA THR A 66 -5.89 -18.51 -15.59
C THR A 66 -7.08 -18.00 -14.78
N LEU A 67 -6.84 -17.58 -13.53
CA LEU A 67 -7.89 -17.11 -12.62
C LEU A 67 -8.03 -15.58 -12.64
N PHE A 68 -6.93 -14.86 -12.87
CA PHE A 68 -6.88 -13.40 -12.86
C PHE A 68 -7.72 -12.78 -14.00
N ASN A 69 -7.76 -13.46 -15.16
CA ASN A 69 -8.59 -13.12 -16.31
C ASN A 69 -8.44 -11.63 -16.72
N ASP A 70 -7.19 -11.23 -16.98
CA ASP A 70 -6.81 -9.84 -17.31
C ASP A 70 -7.36 -8.78 -16.34
N GLY A 71 -7.51 -9.17 -15.08
CA GLY A 71 -7.99 -8.31 -14.01
C GLY A 71 -9.51 -8.24 -13.87
N ALA A 72 -10.27 -8.96 -14.70
CA ALA A 72 -11.72 -9.06 -14.57
C ALA A 72 -12.15 -9.75 -13.25
N SER A 73 -11.27 -10.57 -12.67
CA SER A 73 -11.48 -11.23 -11.39
C SER A 73 -11.06 -10.38 -10.18
N CYS A 74 -10.53 -9.16 -10.38
CA CYS A 74 -10.15 -8.28 -9.28
C CYS A 74 -11.33 -7.98 -8.34
N GLY A 75 -11.14 -8.29 -7.06
CA GLY A 75 -12.10 -8.12 -5.98
C GLY A 75 -13.01 -9.32 -5.70
N GLN A 76 -13.02 -10.35 -6.57
CA GLN A 76 -13.79 -11.59 -6.35
C GLN A 76 -13.35 -12.33 -5.09
N CYS A 77 -14.27 -13.11 -4.52
CA CYS A 77 -14.01 -13.92 -3.34
C CYS A 77 -14.04 -15.40 -3.67
N TYR A 78 -13.09 -16.15 -3.12
CA TYR A 78 -12.99 -17.59 -3.30
C TYR A 78 -12.95 -18.28 -1.94
N LEU A 79 -13.84 -19.24 -1.73
CA LEU A 79 -13.74 -20.18 -0.63
C LEU A 79 -12.79 -21.29 -1.05
N ILE A 80 -11.73 -21.48 -0.26
CA ILE A 80 -10.63 -22.41 -0.56
C ILE A 80 -10.48 -23.37 0.62
N ARG A 81 -10.30 -24.66 0.32
CA ARG A 81 -9.89 -25.67 1.31
C ARG A 81 -8.77 -26.54 0.74
N CYS A 82 -7.89 -27.00 1.61
CA CYS A 82 -6.85 -27.95 1.23
C CYS A 82 -7.46 -29.33 0.95
N ASP A 83 -6.97 -30.01 -0.08
CA ASP A 83 -7.41 -31.36 -0.44
C ASP A 83 -6.67 -32.40 0.41
N THR A 84 -7.24 -32.74 1.57
CA THR A 84 -6.68 -33.70 2.53
C THR A 84 -6.53 -35.11 1.97
N SER A 85 -7.18 -35.45 0.86
CA SER A 85 -6.99 -36.75 0.19
C SER A 85 -5.69 -36.81 -0.61
N ARG A 86 -5.06 -35.66 -0.88
CA ARG A 86 -3.89 -35.52 -1.76
C ARG A 86 -2.66 -34.96 -1.08
N SER A 87 -2.76 -34.49 0.16
CA SER A 87 -1.62 -33.95 0.91
C SER A 87 -1.79 -34.11 2.41
N GLU A 88 -0.76 -34.62 3.07
CA GLU A 88 -0.64 -34.68 4.54
C GLU A 88 -0.42 -33.29 5.15
N TRP A 89 0.02 -32.31 4.35
CA TRP A 89 0.28 -30.95 4.78
C TRP A 89 -0.96 -30.06 4.91
N CYS A 90 -2.14 -30.64 4.69
CA CYS A 90 -3.42 -29.98 4.85
C CYS A 90 -3.84 -29.93 6.33
N LYS A 91 -4.36 -28.78 6.78
CA LYS A 91 -5.06 -28.69 8.08
C LYS A 91 -6.48 -29.25 7.93
N PRO A 92 -6.84 -30.37 8.60
CA PRO A 92 -8.13 -31.02 8.39
C PRO A 92 -9.32 -30.14 8.81
N GLY A 93 -10.39 -30.15 8.01
CA GLY A 93 -11.63 -29.43 8.32
C GLY A 93 -11.58 -27.90 8.17
N MET A 94 -10.43 -27.34 7.76
CA MET A 94 -10.26 -25.90 7.61
C MET A 94 -10.62 -25.42 6.20
N SER A 95 -11.26 -24.25 6.13
CA SER A 95 -11.51 -23.53 4.88
C SER A 95 -11.32 -22.03 5.11
N ILE A 96 -10.98 -21.30 4.05
CA ILE A 96 -10.74 -19.85 4.12
C ILE A 96 -11.34 -19.15 2.91
N THR A 97 -11.92 -17.98 3.13
CA THR A 97 -12.35 -17.10 2.04
C THR A 97 -11.30 -16.04 1.80
N VAL A 98 -10.77 -15.96 0.58
CA VAL A 98 -9.80 -14.92 0.18
C VAL A 98 -10.37 -14.01 -0.87
N SER A 99 -9.87 -12.77 -0.90
CA SER A 99 -10.17 -11.79 -1.94
C SER A 99 -9.07 -11.76 -2.99
N ALA A 100 -9.43 -11.74 -4.26
CA ALA A 100 -8.50 -11.56 -5.36
C ALA A 100 -8.03 -10.10 -5.44
N THR A 101 -6.76 -9.85 -5.12
CA THR A 101 -6.22 -8.49 -5.05
C THR A 101 -4.99 -8.29 -5.92
N ASN A 102 -4.41 -9.37 -6.44
CA ASN A 102 -3.15 -9.31 -7.18
C ASN A 102 -3.09 -10.38 -8.28
N LEU A 103 -2.07 -10.31 -9.11
CA LEU A 103 -1.70 -11.30 -10.13
C LEU A 103 -0.44 -12.00 -9.66
N CYS A 104 -0.44 -13.32 -9.71
CA CYS A 104 0.78 -14.11 -9.71
C CYS A 104 1.19 -14.30 -11.18
N PRO A 105 2.25 -13.63 -11.66
CA PRO A 105 2.66 -13.71 -13.05
C PRO A 105 3.34 -15.05 -13.36
N ALA A 106 3.22 -15.52 -14.60
CA ALA A 106 3.98 -16.67 -15.06
C ALA A 106 5.49 -16.39 -15.00
N ASN A 107 6.26 -17.34 -14.45
CA ASN A 107 7.71 -17.31 -14.51
C ASN A 107 8.19 -18.19 -15.69
N TYR A 108 8.39 -17.58 -16.86
CA TYR A 108 8.81 -18.32 -18.07
C TYR A 108 10.26 -18.82 -18.03
N ALA A 109 11.02 -18.55 -16.97
CA ALA A 109 12.26 -19.29 -16.70
C ALA A 109 11.99 -20.73 -16.20
N LEU A 110 10.75 -21.04 -15.78
CA LEU A 110 10.30 -22.37 -15.38
C LEU A 110 9.43 -23.00 -16.49
N PRO A 111 9.40 -24.35 -16.58
CA PRO A 111 8.52 -25.03 -17.51
C PRO A 111 7.07 -24.58 -17.37
N ASN A 112 6.44 -24.19 -18.48
CA ASN A 112 5.06 -23.70 -18.56
C ASN A 112 4.74 -22.51 -17.62
N GLY A 113 5.72 -21.65 -17.28
CA GLY A 113 5.47 -20.49 -16.42
C GLY A 113 5.43 -20.81 -14.92
N GLY A 114 5.77 -22.03 -14.52
CA GLY A 114 5.65 -22.49 -13.13
C GLY A 114 4.19 -22.68 -12.68
N TRP A 115 3.92 -22.48 -11.40
CA TRP A 115 2.57 -22.68 -10.82
C TRP A 115 1.56 -21.63 -11.24
N CYS A 116 2.04 -20.42 -11.52
CA CYS A 116 1.21 -19.29 -11.94
C CYS A 116 1.06 -19.17 -13.46
N GLY A 117 1.65 -20.11 -14.20
CA GLY A 117 1.58 -20.19 -15.64
C GLY A 117 0.17 -20.47 -16.19
N PRO A 118 0.00 -20.36 -17.52
CA PRO A 118 -1.28 -20.52 -18.18
C PRO A 118 -1.83 -21.95 -18.08
N GLY A 119 -3.15 -22.08 -18.02
CA GLY A 119 -3.87 -23.35 -17.97
C GLY A 119 -3.93 -24.01 -16.58
N ARG A 120 -3.47 -23.32 -15.53
CA ARG A 120 -3.41 -23.85 -14.15
C ARG A 120 -4.11 -22.91 -13.17
N PRO A 121 -5.24 -23.32 -12.58
CA PRO A 121 -5.82 -22.62 -11.44
C PRO A 121 -4.88 -22.65 -10.24
N HIS A 122 -4.36 -21.49 -9.86
CA HIS A 122 -3.44 -21.36 -8.75
C HIS A 122 -3.67 -20.08 -7.94
N PHE A 123 -3.57 -20.19 -6.62
CA PHE A 123 -3.67 -19.10 -5.67
C PHE A 123 -2.33 -18.94 -4.95
N ASP A 124 -1.63 -17.84 -5.23
CA ASP A 124 -0.50 -17.43 -4.41
C ASP A 124 -1.07 -16.54 -3.28
N MET A 125 -1.34 -17.17 -2.15
CA MET A 125 -2.10 -16.59 -1.05
C MET A 125 -1.20 -15.76 -0.15
N SER A 126 -1.73 -14.73 0.47
CA SER A 126 -1.06 -14.13 1.62
C SER A 126 -0.76 -15.21 2.67
N GLN A 127 0.45 -15.22 3.25
CA GLN A 127 0.82 -16.22 4.27
C GLN A 127 -0.22 -16.40 5.38
N PRO A 128 -0.85 -15.33 5.95
CA PRO A 128 -1.91 -15.49 6.95
C PRO A 128 -3.12 -16.28 6.46
N ALA A 129 -3.52 -16.10 5.20
CA ALA A 129 -4.63 -16.84 4.62
C ALA A 129 -4.24 -18.29 4.30
N TRP A 130 -3.02 -18.49 3.81
CA TRP A 130 -2.51 -19.81 3.45
C TRP A 130 -2.36 -20.71 4.68
N GLU A 131 -1.77 -20.20 5.75
CA GLU A 131 -1.55 -20.96 6.99
C GLU A 131 -2.87 -21.31 7.68
N HIS A 132 -4.00 -20.73 7.27
CA HIS A 132 -5.30 -21.17 7.74
C HIS A 132 -5.64 -22.61 7.29
N ILE A 133 -5.13 -23.03 6.11
CA ILE A 133 -5.46 -24.32 5.49
C ILE A 133 -4.24 -25.23 5.27
N GLY A 134 -3.01 -24.70 5.30
CA GLY A 134 -1.75 -25.44 5.11
C GLY A 134 -0.79 -25.35 6.29
N ILE A 135 0.13 -26.33 6.39
CA ILE A 135 1.25 -26.34 7.33
C ILE A 135 2.48 -25.72 6.66
N TYR A 136 3.04 -24.64 7.22
CA TYR A 136 4.08 -23.76 6.62
C TYR A 136 5.17 -24.47 5.80
N GLU A 137 5.71 -25.56 6.31
CA GLU A 137 6.79 -26.35 5.70
C GLU A 137 6.45 -26.91 4.30
N ALA A 138 5.17 -27.03 3.97
CA ALA A 138 4.72 -27.61 2.70
C ALA A 138 5.14 -26.79 1.48
N GLY A 139 5.16 -25.45 1.60
CA GLY A 139 5.35 -24.49 0.50
C GLY A 139 4.19 -24.46 -0.51
N ILE A 140 3.70 -25.61 -0.97
CA ILE A 140 2.59 -25.76 -1.91
C ILE A 140 1.64 -26.87 -1.48
N ILE A 141 0.33 -26.62 -1.64
CA ILE A 141 -0.72 -27.59 -1.33
C ILE A 141 -1.75 -27.71 -2.47
N PRO A 142 -2.33 -28.91 -2.70
CA PRO A 142 -3.50 -29.06 -3.55
C PRO A 142 -4.72 -28.46 -2.85
N VAL A 143 -5.53 -27.70 -3.58
CA VAL A 143 -6.74 -27.08 -3.03
C VAL A 143 -7.96 -27.39 -3.88
N VAL A 144 -9.11 -27.31 -3.24
CA VAL A 144 -10.42 -27.28 -3.88
C VAL A 144 -11.01 -25.89 -3.59
N TYR A 145 -11.42 -25.18 -4.64
CA TYR A 145 -11.91 -23.80 -4.51
C TYR A 145 -13.25 -23.59 -5.21
N GLN A 146 -14.00 -22.58 -4.76
CA GLN A 146 -15.20 -22.11 -5.43
C GLN A 146 -15.32 -20.59 -5.29
N GLN A 147 -15.81 -19.92 -6.33
CA GLN A 147 -16.17 -18.50 -6.21
C GLN A 147 -17.39 -18.38 -5.30
N VAL A 148 -17.36 -17.43 -4.36
CA VAL A 148 -18.45 -17.16 -3.42
C VAL A 148 -18.78 -15.67 -3.39
N PRO A 149 -20.01 -15.28 -2.99
CA PRO A 149 -20.34 -13.88 -2.80
C PRO A 149 -19.41 -13.20 -1.76
N CYS A 150 -18.92 -12.01 -2.10
CA CYS A 150 -18.16 -11.16 -1.21
C CYS A 150 -19.07 -10.42 -0.24
N SER A 151 -18.78 -10.55 1.06
CA SER A 151 -19.34 -9.68 2.10
C SER A 151 -18.36 -8.54 2.38
N ARG A 152 -18.82 -7.30 2.21
CA ARG A 152 -18.02 -6.07 2.40
C ARG A 152 -18.74 -5.09 3.30
N GLN A 153 -17.96 -4.30 4.03
CA GLN A 153 -18.44 -3.19 4.86
C GLN A 153 -17.80 -1.89 4.39
N GLY A 154 -18.47 -0.76 4.64
CA GLY A 154 -17.94 0.57 4.31
C GLY A 154 -18.18 1.04 2.86
N GLY A 155 -19.05 0.36 2.12
CA GLY A 155 -19.52 0.78 0.79
C GLY A 155 -18.47 0.64 -0.33
N VAL A 156 -18.92 0.82 -1.58
CA VAL A 156 -18.02 0.86 -2.75
C VAL A 156 -17.15 2.11 -2.68
N ARG A 157 -15.87 1.96 -3.02
CA ARG A 157 -14.89 3.05 -2.95
C ARG A 157 -14.35 3.37 -4.34
N PHE A 158 -14.15 4.67 -4.57
CA PHE A 158 -13.63 5.21 -5.82
C PHE A 158 -12.39 6.03 -5.50
N SER A 159 -11.22 5.52 -5.89
CA SER A 159 -9.96 6.27 -5.82
C SER A 159 -9.72 6.92 -7.18
N ILE A 160 -9.67 8.25 -7.20
CA ILE A 160 -9.57 9.04 -8.43
C ILE A 160 -8.14 9.53 -8.61
N ALA A 161 -7.61 9.35 -9.82
CA ALA A 161 -6.34 9.88 -10.29
C ALA A 161 -6.48 10.38 -11.75
N GLY A 162 -5.43 10.98 -12.30
CA GLY A 162 -5.38 11.35 -13.72
C GLY A 162 -4.99 12.81 -13.96
N SER A 163 -5.59 13.42 -14.99
CA SER A 163 -5.31 14.77 -15.46
C SER A 163 -6.60 15.46 -15.96
N ASN A 164 -6.47 16.69 -16.46
CA ASN A 164 -7.60 17.51 -16.92
C ASN A 164 -8.39 16.94 -18.10
N TYR A 165 -7.90 15.89 -18.76
CA TYR A 165 -8.55 15.25 -19.92
C TYR A 165 -8.59 13.72 -19.82
N PHE A 166 -8.08 13.18 -18.71
CA PHE A 166 -7.96 11.74 -18.46
C PHE A 166 -8.33 11.48 -17.01
N LEU A 167 -9.42 10.75 -16.80
CA LEU A 167 -9.83 10.29 -15.48
C LEU A 167 -9.45 8.82 -15.34
N LEU A 168 -8.73 8.47 -14.28
CA LEU A 168 -8.49 7.10 -13.85
C LEU A 168 -9.20 6.88 -12.52
N VAL A 169 -10.02 5.85 -12.43
CA VAL A 169 -10.78 5.52 -11.23
C VAL A 169 -10.53 4.07 -10.88
N ASN A 170 -9.95 3.85 -9.72
CA ASN A 170 -9.86 2.51 -9.14
C ASN A 170 -11.15 2.24 -8.33
N ILE A 171 -11.89 1.20 -8.71
CA ILE A 171 -13.18 0.85 -8.11
C ILE A 171 -12.99 -0.35 -7.18
N GLN A 172 -13.26 -0.16 -5.89
CA GLN A 172 -12.90 -1.08 -4.83
C GLN A 172 -14.08 -1.45 -3.93
N ASN A 173 -13.87 -2.48 -3.11
CA ASN A 173 -14.75 -2.86 -2.01
C ASN A 173 -16.19 -3.21 -2.44
N LEU A 174 -16.35 -3.85 -3.60
CA LEU A 174 -17.65 -4.36 -4.05
C LEU A 174 -18.03 -5.62 -3.28
N GLY A 175 -19.28 -5.66 -2.81
CA GLY A 175 -19.92 -6.90 -2.34
C GLY A 175 -20.48 -7.72 -3.51
N GLY A 176 -21.18 -8.81 -3.20
CA GLY A 176 -21.81 -9.66 -4.23
C GLY A 176 -20.75 -10.39 -5.05
N SER A 177 -20.73 -10.25 -6.38
CA SER A 177 -19.70 -10.93 -7.20
C SER A 177 -18.27 -10.44 -6.91
N GLY A 178 -18.11 -9.27 -6.30
CA GLY A 178 -16.83 -8.71 -5.88
C GLY A 178 -16.03 -8.02 -7.01
N SER A 179 -16.40 -8.23 -8.27
CA SER A 179 -15.70 -7.60 -9.41
C SER A 179 -16.61 -6.82 -10.34
N VAL A 180 -16.02 -5.81 -10.99
CA VAL A 180 -16.71 -4.88 -11.89
C VAL A 180 -16.77 -5.49 -13.28
N GLY A 181 -17.96 -5.59 -13.87
CA GLY A 181 -18.18 -5.96 -15.28
C GLY A 181 -18.16 -4.75 -16.22
N ALA A 182 -18.80 -3.64 -15.82
CA ALA A 182 -18.81 -2.39 -16.55
C ALA A 182 -18.90 -1.19 -15.60
N ALA A 183 -18.37 -0.04 -16.01
CA ALA A 183 -18.41 1.20 -15.22
C ALA A 183 -18.70 2.43 -16.08
N TRP A 184 -19.35 3.42 -15.46
CA TRP A 184 -19.64 4.72 -16.04
C TRP A 184 -19.32 5.82 -15.04
N VAL A 185 -18.96 6.99 -15.56
CA VAL A 185 -18.78 8.21 -14.79
C VAL A 185 -19.61 9.34 -15.39
N LYS A 186 -20.11 10.22 -14.53
CA LYS A 186 -20.83 11.43 -14.92
C LYS A 186 -20.34 12.59 -14.06
N GLY A 187 -19.99 13.72 -14.70
CA GLY A 187 -19.83 15.00 -14.03
C GLY A 187 -21.15 15.77 -13.96
N ASP A 188 -21.25 16.76 -13.09
CA ASP A 188 -22.42 17.64 -12.96
C ASP A 188 -22.90 18.21 -14.30
N ASN A 189 -21.96 18.54 -15.19
CA ASN A 189 -22.22 19.17 -16.48
C ASN A 189 -22.15 18.19 -17.67
N THR A 190 -22.11 16.86 -17.42
CA THR A 190 -22.02 15.85 -18.49
C THR A 190 -23.15 14.84 -18.43
N GLY A 191 -23.33 14.10 -19.53
CA GLY A 191 -24.06 12.83 -19.51
C GLY A 191 -23.24 11.70 -18.87
N TRP A 192 -23.82 10.50 -18.81
CA TRP A 192 -23.08 9.29 -18.43
C TRP A 192 -22.07 8.93 -19.52
N ILE A 193 -20.82 8.76 -19.13
CA ILE A 193 -19.70 8.39 -19.99
C ILE A 193 -19.31 6.97 -19.62
N GLN A 194 -19.36 6.06 -20.58
CA GLN A 194 -18.89 4.70 -20.38
C GLN A 194 -17.37 4.69 -20.23
N MET A 195 -16.90 4.07 -19.16
CA MET A 195 -15.48 3.92 -18.89
C MET A 195 -14.96 2.66 -19.57
N SER A 196 -13.69 2.69 -19.96
CA SER A 196 -12.97 1.51 -20.42
C SER A 196 -12.11 0.96 -19.28
N ARG A 197 -12.00 -0.37 -19.16
CA ARG A 197 -11.04 -0.95 -18.22
C ARG A 197 -9.63 -0.65 -18.72
N ASN A 198 -8.83 -0.04 -17.86
CA ASN A 198 -7.42 0.21 -18.13
C ASN A 198 -6.60 -1.04 -17.76
N TRP A 199 -6.66 -1.44 -16.49
CA TRP A 199 -6.00 -2.65 -15.98
C TRP A 199 -6.54 -3.01 -14.60
N GLY A 200 -6.79 -4.30 -14.34
CA GLY A 200 -7.29 -4.72 -13.03
C GLY A 200 -8.65 -4.10 -12.71
N ALA A 201 -8.72 -3.43 -11.55
CA ALA A 201 -9.87 -2.64 -11.12
C ALA A 201 -9.78 -1.15 -11.48
N ASN A 202 -8.80 -0.73 -12.29
CA ASN A 202 -8.68 0.63 -12.78
C ASN A 202 -9.49 0.81 -14.06
N TRP A 203 -10.33 1.85 -14.06
CA TRP A 203 -11.20 2.25 -15.15
C TRP A 203 -10.84 3.65 -15.61
N GLN A 204 -10.87 3.90 -16.91
CA GLN A 204 -10.51 5.19 -17.48
C GLN A 204 -11.63 5.83 -18.29
N ALA A 205 -11.65 7.15 -18.32
CA ALA A 205 -12.46 7.96 -19.22
C ALA A 205 -11.63 9.13 -19.76
N LEU A 206 -11.70 9.38 -21.07
CA LEU A 206 -11.06 10.53 -21.72
C LEU A 206 -12.02 11.74 -21.68
N SER A 207 -12.16 12.35 -20.52
CA SER A 207 -13.08 13.47 -20.32
C SER A 207 -12.55 14.49 -19.30
N GLY A 208 -12.84 15.77 -19.54
CA GLY A 208 -12.50 16.87 -18.64
C GLY A 208 -13.50 17.04 -17.52
N LEU A 209 -13.39 16.17 -16.51
CA LEU A 209 -14.29 16.16 -15.35
C LEU A 209 -13.72 16.86 -14.11
N VAL A 210 -12.50 17.42 -14.21
CA VAL A 210 -11.85 18.13 -13.11
C VAL A 210 -12.69 19.34 -12.67
N GLY A 211 -12.93 19.44 -11.36
CA GLY A 211 -13.71 20.52 -10.75
C GLY A 211 -15.22 20.28 -10.70
N GLN A 212 -15.71 19.13 -11.20
CA GLN A 212 -17.13 18.75 -11.12
C GLN A 212 -17.38 17.74 -9.98
N GLY A 213 -18.59 17.75 -9.43
CA GLY A 213 -19.11 16.61 -8.67
C GLY A 213 -19.20 15.37 -9.56
N LEU A 214 -18.77 14.22 -9.04
CA LEU A 214 -18.73 12.98 -9.80
C LEU A 214 -19.79 11.99 -9.30
N SER A 215 -20.47 11.38 -10.25
CA SER A 215 -21.36 10.24 -10.05
C SER A 215 -20.80 9.03 -10.80
N PHE A 216 -21.00 7.84 -10.24
CA PHE A 216 -20.54 6.58 -10.82
C PHE A 216 -21.69 5.62 -11.01
N ALA A 217 -21.63 4.78 -12.03
CA ALA A 217 -22.49 3.62 -12.16
C ALA A 217 -21.62 2.39 -12.41
N VAL A 218 -22.02 1.25 -11.86
CA VAL A 218 -21.27 0.01 -11.95
C VAL A 218 -22.23 -1.14 -12.20
N THR A 219 -21.91 -1.97 -13.19
CA THR A 219 -22.48 -3.32 -13.33
C THR A 219 -21.45 -4.31 -12.82
N THR A 220 -21.81 -5.16 -11.85
CA THR A 220 -20.94 -6.23 -11.35
C THR A 220 -20.86 -7.36 -12.37
N THR A 221 -19.84 -8.21 -12.29
CA THR A 221 -19.75 -9.45 -13.10
C THR A 221 -20.90 -10.42 -12.83
N GLY A 222 -21.57 -10.31 -11.68
CA GLY A 222 -22.79 -11.05 -11.35
C GLY A 222 -24.07 -10.45 -11.96
N GLY A 223 -23.99 -9.30 -12.62
CA GLY A 223 -25.11 -8.64 -13.27
C GLY A 223 -25.81 -7.56 -12.43
N ASP A 224 -25.36 -7.31 -11.20
CA ASP A 224 -25.96 -6.27 -10.34
C ASP A 224 -25.62 -4.88 -10.86
N TYR A 225 -26.61 -4.01 -10.98
CA TYR A 225 -26.41 -2.62 -11.38
C TYR A 225 -26.56 -1.67 -10.18
N MET A 226 -25.59 -0.78 -9.99
CA MET A 226 -25.58 0.20 -8.91
C MET A 226 -25.26 1.60 -9.45
N GLN A 227 -25.94 2.62 -8.93
CA GLN A 227 -25.62 4.03 -9.17
C GLN A 227 -25.24 4.72 -7.87
N PHE A 228 -24.22 5.57 -7.95
CA PHE A 228 -23.67 6.37 -6.86
C PHE A 228 -23.68 7.82 -7.32
N LEU A 229 -24.66 8.60 -6.85
CA LEU A 229 -24.84 9.98 -7.27
C LEU A 229 -24.11 10.93 -6.32
N ASN A 230 -23.43 11.94 -6.89
CA ASN A 230 -22.74 13.00 -6.16
C ASN A 230 -21.84 12.46 -5.05
N VAL A 231 -20.94 11.55 -5.42
CA VAL A 231 -20.05 10.86 -4.48
C VAL A 231 -19.12 11.88 -3.84
N ALA A 232 -19.26 12.07 -2.53
CA ALA A 232 -18.40 12.94 -1.75
C ALA A 232 -17.13 12.21 -1.32
N VAL A 233 -16.03 12.97 -1.17
CA VAL A 233 -14.82 12.46 -0.52
C VAL A 233 -15.18 12.08 0.91
N MET A 234 -14.95 10.82 1.28
CA MET A 234 -15.05 10.41 2.68
C MET A 234 -13.95 11.13 3.47
N ALA A 235 -14.27 12.29 4.03
CA ALA A 235 -13.45 12.91 5.05
C ALA A 235 -13.31 11.88 6.19
N PRO A 236 -12.09 11.56 6.68
CA PRO A 236 -11.95 10.75 7.87
C PRO A 236 -12.83 11.34 8.97
N ARG A 237 -13.59 10.49 9.69
CA ARG A 237 -14.58 10.88 10.74
C ARG A 237 -14.03 11.78 11.85
N TRP A 238 -12.74 12.12 11.78
CA TRP A 238 -11.96 12.93 12.69
C TRP A 238 -12.11 14.42 12.34
N LEU A 239 -12.61 14.74 11.13
CA LEU A 239 -12.86 16.11 10.66
C LEU A 239 -14.19 16.72 11.11
N LEU A 240 -15.13 15.93 11.64
CA LEU A 240 -16.40 16.44 12.19
C LEU A 240 -16.28 16.97 13.63
N GLY A 241 -15.11 16.84 14.26
CA GLY A 241 -14.79 17.47 15.55
C GLY A 241 -14.08 18.83 15.45
N LEU A 242 -13.78 19.31 14.24
CA LEU A 242 -12.88 20.45 14.01
C LEU A 242 -13.57 21.77 13.64
N TRP A 243 -14.91 21.82 13.62
CA TRP A 243 -15.65 23.07 13.33
C TRP A 243 -16.04 23.88 14.58
N SER A 244 -15.84 23.34 15.79
CA SER A 244 -16.05 24.06 17.05
C SER A 244 -14.76 24.59 17.70
N VAL A 245 -13.59 24.44 17.05
CA VAL A 245 -12.29 24.91 17.59
C VAL A 245 -11.64 26.01 16.73
N MET A 246 -12.23 26.42 15.61
CA MET A 246 -11.76 27.58 14.84
C MET A 246 -12.29 28.91 15.41
N ALA A 247 -12.06 29.13 16.69
CA ALA A 247 -12.22 30.43 17.35
C ALA A 247 -11.35 30.49 18.63
N ALA A 248 -10.09 30.04 18.57
CA ALA A 248 -9.12 30.37 19.61
C ALA A 248 -7.68 30.30 19.08
N CYS A 249 -7.05 31.47 19.07
CA CYS A 249 -5.61 31.72 19.08
C CYS A 249 -4.80 31.43 17.79
N ALA A 250 -4.58 32.50 17.03
CA ALA A 250 -3.26 32.80 16.51
C ALA A 250 -2.29 32.95 17.70
N ALA A 251 -1.49 31.93 17.96
CA ALA A 251 -0.31 32.02 18.80
C ALA A 251 0.72 31.03 18.26
N ALA A 252 1.95 31.50 18.03
CA ALA A 252 3.08 30.66 17.69
C ALA A 252 3.26 29.60 18.79
N GLY A 253 2.76 28.39 18.54
CA GLY A 253 2.90 27.26 19.44
C GLY A 253 4.26 26.62 19.24
N ALA A 254 5.11 26.64 20.26
CA ALA A 254 6.21 25.70 20.36
C ALA A 254 5.67 24.30 20.10
N MET A 255 6.24 23.56 19.12
CA MET A 255 5.86 22.18 18.86
C MET A 255 6.01 21.39 20.16
N ALA A 256 4.88 20.89 20.69
CA ALA A 256 4.88 20.08 21.88
C ALA A 256 5.55 18.74 21.57
N TRP A 257 6.45 18.31 22.45
CA TRP A 257 7.09 17.01 22.36
C TRP A 257 6.07 15.87 22.44
N SER A 258 6.22 14.87 21.58
CA SER A 258 5.39 13.67 21.56
C SER A 258 6.09 12.50 22.27
N PRO A 259 5.37 11.69 23.07
CA PRO A 259 5.95 10.54 23.75
C PRO A 259 6.13 9.36 22.79
N GLY A 260 7.25 8.64 22.94
CA GLY A 260 7.53 7.40 22.24
C GLY A 260 8.50 6.51 23.01
N THR A 261 9.05 5.50 22.33
CA THR A 261 10.19 4.70 22.82
C THR A 261 11.25 4.57 21.73
N ALA A 262 12.48 4.25 22.11
CA ALA A 262 13.55 4.01 21.14
C ALA A 262 14.43 2.82 21.52
N THR A 263 14.67 1.93 20.55
CA THR A 263 15.73 0.91 20.55
C THR A 263 16.81 1.29 19.55
N PHE A 264 17.79 0.42 19.36
CA PHE A 264 18.76 0.57 18.29
C PHE A 264 19.07 -0.73 17.57
N TYR A 265 19.59 -0.59 16.35
CA TYR A 265 20.10 -1.67 15.53
C TYR A 265 21.41 -1.26 14.83
N GLY A 266 22.09 -2.26 14.26
CA GLY A 266 23.40 -2.08 13.65
C GLY A 266 24.55 -1.99 14.67
N GLY A 267 25.76 -1.79 14.17
CA GLY A 267 26.96 -1.63 14.99
C GLY A 267 27.22 -0.18 15.39
N ALA A 268 28.11 0.02 16.38
CA ALA A 268 28.54 1.34 16.85
C ALA A 268 29.17 2.23 15.74
N ASP A 269 29.66 1.61 14.66
CA ASP A 269 30.18 2.26 13.45
C ASP A 269 29.08 2.59 12.42
N GLY A 270 27.81 2.30 12.72
CA GLY A 270 26.67 2.44 11.80
C GLY A 270 26.55 1.30 10.78
N SER A 271 27.35 0.24 10.89
CA SER A 271 27.19 -0.96 10.06
C SER A 271 25.81 -1.59 10.28
N GLY A 272 25.22 -2.16 9.23
CA GLY A 272 23.89 -2.78 9.31
C GLY A 272 22.71 -1.78 9.29
N THR A 273 22.95 -0.46 9.29
CA THR A 273 21.89 0.56 9.17
C THR A 273 21.71 1.07 7.74
N MET A 274 22.29 0.38 6.76
CA MET A 274 22.34 0.80 5.36
C MET A 274 21.16 0.24 4.58
N GLY A 275 20.65 1.01 3.63
CA GLY A 275 19.43 0.65 2.90
C GLY A 275 18.17 1.03 3.66
N GLY A 276 17.13 0.21 3.51
CA GLY A 276 15.86 0.37 4.22
C GLY A 276 14.68 0.67 3.33
N ALA A 277 13.49 0.64 3.94
CA ALA A 277 12.20 0.76 3.28
C ALA A 277 12.02 2.07 2.49
N CYS A 278 12.77 3.13 2.76
CA CYS A 278 12.69 4.35 1.96
C CYS A 278 13.39 4.26 0.60
N GLY A 279 14.25 3.26 0.37
CA GLY A 279 14.88 3.01 -0.93
C GLY A 279 16.09 3.92 -1.24
N TYR A 280 16.65 4.62 -0.25
CA TYR A 280 17.81 5.51 -0.44
C TYR A 280 19.13 4.78 -0.71
N GLY A 281 19.16 3.45 -0.63
CA GLY A 281 20.37 2.65 -0.82
C GLY A 281 21.41 2.95 0.25
N ASN A 282 22.64 3.25 -0.17
CA ASN A 282 23.73 3.54 0.77
C ASN A 282 23.54 4.93 1.40
N LEU A 283 23.24 4.99 2.70
CA LEU A 283 22.90 6.23 3.41
C LEU A 283 24.05 7.24 3.54
N TYR A 284 25.32 6.81 3.47
CA TYR A 284 26.45 7.73 3.39
C TYR A 284 26.47 8.45 2.05
N ASN A 285 26.35 7.69 0.95
CA ASN A 285 26.31 8.24 -0.41
C ASN A 285 25.07 9.12 -0.62
N ALA A 286 23.92 8.72 -0.06
CA ALA A 286 22.68 9.48 -0.10
C ALA A 286 22.71 10.75 0.77
N GLY A 287 23.71 10.92 1.65
CA GLY A 287 23.88 12.12 2.48
C GLY A 287 23.09 12.12 3.79
N TYR A 288 22.60 10.96 4.23
CA TYR A 288 21.87 10.79 5.49
C TYR A 288 22.80 10.39 6.65
N GLY A 289 23.87 9.66 6.36
CA GLY A 289 24.89 9.26 7.34
C GLY A 289 24.36 8.37 8.46
N VAL A 290 25.06 8.39 9.59
CA VAL A 290 24.73 7.54 10.74
C VAL A 290 23.55 8.04 11.57
N ASN A 291 23.12 9.30 11.42
CA ASN A 291 22.01 9.85 12.20
C ASN A 291 20.67 9.54 11.54
N ASN A 292 20.30 8.26 11.59
CA ASN A 292 19.11 7.72 10.93
C ASN A 292 18.32 6.78 11.86
N ALA A 293 17.05 6.55 11.53
CA ALA A 293 16.17 5.65 12.26
C ALA A 293 15.20 4.91 11.34
N ALA A 294 14.90 3.68 11.73
CA ALA A 294 13.75 2.93 11.26
C ALA A 294 12.54 3.31 12.12
N LEU A 295 11.45 3.72 11.47
CA LEU A 295 10.24 4.17 12.14
C LEU A 295 9.26 3.02 12.30
N SER A 296 8.57 2.92 13.44
CA SER A 296 7.41 2.02 13.55
C SER A 296 6.32 2.37 12.54
N THR A 297 5.42 1.44 12.27
CA THR A 297 4.35 1.59 11.26
C THR A 297 3.57 2.90 11.39
N VAL A 298 3.19 3.28 12.61
CA VAL A 298 2.43 4.53 12.88
C VAL A 298 3.24 5.79 12.54
N LEU A 299 4.56 5.76 12.70
CA LEU A 299 5.44 6.88 12.36
C LEU A 299 5.87 6.85 10.89
N PHE A 300 6.09 5.67 10.33
CA PHE A 300 6.51 5.46 8.95
C PHE A 300 5.45 5.90 7.94
N ASN A 301 4.17 5.70 8.29
CA ASN A 301 3.00 6.16 7.53
C ASN A 301 3.06 5.75 6.05
N ASP A 302 3.22 4.46 5.79
CA ASP A 302 3.34 3.87 4.44
C ASP A 302 4.41 4.56 3.56
N GLY A 303 5.49 5.04 4.19
CA GLY A 303 6.59 5.70 3.52
C GLY A 303 6.41 7.21 3.30
N ALA A 304 5.27 7.78 3.69
CA ALA A 304 5.04 9.23 3.61
C ALA A 304 6.00 10.03 4.50
N SER A 305 6.53 9.41 5.56
CA SER A 305 7.51 10.00 6.46
C SER A 305 8.96 9.81 6.00
N CYS A 306 9.21 9.11 4.89
CA CYS A 306 10.56 8.91 4.38
C CYS A 306 11.26 10.24 4.11
N GLY A 307 12.41 10.43 4.77
CA GLY A 307 13.23 11.63 4.70
C GLY A 307 12.90 12.70 5.75
N GLN A 308 11.81 12.57 6.51
CA GLN A 308 11.50 13.48 7.63
C GLN A 308 12.58 13.41 8.71
N CYS A 309 12.77 14.54 9.41
CA CYS A 309 13.74 14.65 10.50
C CYS A 309 13.02 14.77 11.82
N TYR A 310 13.53 14.09 12.85
CA TYR A 310 13.00 14.14 14.20
C TYR A 310 14.12 14.48 15.17
N THR A 311 13.87 15.46 16.04
CA THR A 311 14.72 15.64 17.23
C THR A 311 14.14 14.78 18.33
N ILE A 312 15.00 14.01 18.99
CA ILE A 312 14.66 13.01 19.99
C ILE A 312 15.49 13.26 21.25
N THR A 313 14.86 13.19 22.42
CA THR A 313 15.50 13.20 23.73
C THR A 313 14.99 12.04 24.56
N CYS A 314 15.83 11.51 25.45
CA CYS A 314 15.41 10.50 26.42
C CYS A 314 14.56 11.15 27.52
N ASP A 315 13.47 10.49 27.92
CA ASP A 315 12.57 10.95 28.98
C ASP A 315 12.97 10.36 30.33
N GLY A 316 13.82 11.07 31.06
CA GLY A 316 14.31 10.65 32.37
C GLY A 316 13.23 10.49 33.44
N SER A 317 12.02 11.02 33.22
CA SER A 317 10.92 10.95 34.19
C SER A 317 10.10 9.66 34.11
N ARG A 318 10.23 8.90 33.00
CA ARG A 318 9.48 7.67 32.76
C ARG A 318 10.28 6.43 33.14
N GLN A 319 9.59 5.30 33.30
CA GLN A 319 10.23 4.00 33.51
C GLN A 319 11.25 3.70 32.40
N GLY A 320 12.48 3.34 32.78
CA GLY A 320 13.62 3.20 31.86
C GLY A 320 14.47 4.47 31.75
N GLY A 321 14.01 5.59 32.32
CA GLY A 321 14.68 6.89 32.31
C GLY A 321 16.01 6.93 33.08
N GLN A 322 16.25 5.99 33.99
CA GLN A 322 17.55 5.86 34.68
C GLN A 322 18.71 5.53 33.72
N TYR A 323 18.40 5.10 32.49
CA TYR A 323 19.37 4.82 31.44
C TYR A 323 19.56 5.97 30.44
N CYS A 324 18.87 7.10 30.66
CA CYS A 324 19.03 8.28 29.84
C CYS A 324 20.40 8.93 30.06
N LYS A 325 21.00 9.45 28.99
CA LYS A 325 22.08 10.43 29.08
C LYS A 325 21.47 11.83 29.29
N PRO A 326 21.65 12.47 30.47
CA PRO A 326 20.96 13.72 30.78
C PRO A 326 21.34 14.87 29.84
N GLY A 327 20.36 15.66 29.42
CA GLY A 327 20.58 16.89 28.65
C GLY A 327 20.90 16.70 27.16
N ASN A 328 20.99 15.46 26.68
CA ASN A 328 21.33 15.17 25.30
C ASN A 328 20.09 15.09 24.40
N THR A 329 20.20 15.64 23.19
CA THR A 329 19.24 15.46 22.09
C THR A 329 19.98 14.94 20.86
N VAL A 330 19.26 14.24 19.99
CA VAL A 330 19.77 13.80 18.69
C VAL A 330 18.73 14.04 17.61
N THR A 331 19.16 14.53 16.45
CA THR A 331 18.31 14.64 15.27
C THR A 331 18.60 13.47 14.34
N VAL A 332 17.57 12.69 14.02
CA VAL A 332 17.65 11.56 13.10
C VAL A 332 16.82 11.79 11.85
N THR A 333 17.20 11.13 10.76
CA THR A 333 16.38 11.05 9.55
C THR A 333 15.63 9.72 9.49
N ALA A 334 14.36 9.76 9.12
CA ALA A 334 13.58 8.58 8.78
C ALA A 334 14.05 7.98 7.45
N THR A 335 14.70 6.82 7.51
CA THR A 335 15.28 6.14 6.32
C THR A 335 14.77 4.73 6.14
N ASN A 336 14.10 4.17 7.16
CA ASN A 336 13.68 2.79 7.16
C ASN A 336 12.36 2.59 7.91
N LEU A 337 11.78 1.40 7.77
CA LEU A 337 10.64 0.92 8.51
C LEU A 337 11.13 -0.10 9.55
N CYS A 338 10.73 0.07 10.80
CA CYS A 338 10.78 -1.00 11.77
C CYS A 338 9.44 -1.75 11.71
N PRO A 339 9.39 -2.95 11.10
CA PRO A 339 8.15 -3.71 11.02
C PRO A 339 7.78 -4.28 12.39
N PRO A 340 6.49 -4.48 12.68
CA PRO A 340 6.08 -5.20 13.87
C PRO A 340 6.59 -6.64 13.83
N ASN A 341 7.07 -7.14 14.96
CA ASN A 341 7.37 -8.57 15.13
C ASN A 341 6.18 -9.25 15.81
N TYR A 342 5.28 -9.83 15.03
CA TYR A 342 4.07 -10.47 15.55
C TYR A 342 4.30 -11.81 16.26
N ALA A 343 5.54 -12.31 16.29
CA ALA A 343 5.93 -13.37 17.23
C ALA A 343 6.04 -12.86 18.68
N LEU A 344 6.05 -11.53 18.88
CA LEU A 344 6.03 -10.89 20.19
C LEU A 344 4.63 -10.30 20.48
N PRO A 345 4.23 -10.20 21.77
CA PRO A 345 2.98 -9.57 22.15
C PRO A 345 2.80 -8.18 21.51
N ASN A 346 1.67 -7.96 20.85
CA ASN A 346 1.32 -6.73 20.15
C ASN A 346 2.34 -6.28 19.08
N GLY A 347 3.09 -7.20 18.45
CA GLY A 347 4.05 -6.83 17.41
C GLY A 347 5.39 -6.29 17.95
N GLY A 348 5.67 -6.46 19.24
CA GLY A 348 6.87 -5.94 19.90
C GLY A 348 6.88 -4.41 19.98
N TRP A 349 8.08 -3.81 19.96
CA TRP A 349 8.24 -2.36 20.12
C TRP A 349 7.72 -1.56 18.93
N CYS A 350 7.88 -2.11 17.73
CA CYS A 350 7.40 -1.52 16.48
C CYS A 350 5.95 -1.92 16.13
N GLY A 351 5.26 -2.50 17.11
CA GLY A 351 3.86 -2.91 17.06
C GLY A 351 2.88 -1.81 16.64
N PRO A 352 1.69 -2.18 16.15
CA PRO A 352 0.66 -1.22 15.77
C PRO A 352 0.33 -0.20 16.88
N GLY A 353 0.17 1.07 16.49
CA GLY A 353 -0.23 2.16 17.39
C GLY A 353 0.86 2.67 18.35
N ARG A 354 2.10 2.17 18.26
CA ARG A 354 3.21 2.58 19.13
C ARG A 354 4.19 3.48 18.40
N PRO A 355 4.30 4.77 18.75
CA PRO A 355 5.37 5.63 18.24
C PRO A 355 6.72 5.11 18.74
N HIS A 356 7.54 4.60 17.82
CA HIS A 356 8.80 3.97 18.16
C HIS A 356 9.87 4.22 17.10
N PHE A 357 11.09 4.48 17.56
CA PHE A 357 12.27 4.70 16.73
C PHE A 357 13.27 3.58 16.98
N ASP A 358 13.53 2.76 15.98
CA ASP A 358 14.65 1.82 16.01
C ASP A 358 15.84 2.50 15.33
N MET A 359 16.65 3.15 16.15
CA MET A 359 17.67 4.09 15.72
C MET A 359 18.96 3.37 15.31
N SER A 360 19.80 4.01 14.52
CA SER A 360 21.19 3.53 14.46
C SER A 360 21.82 3.57 15.86
N GLN A 361 22.64 2.57 16.19
CA GLN A 361 23.39 2.56 17.45
C GLN A 361 24.13 3.89 17.73
N PRO A 362 24.91 4.47 16.79
CA PRO A 362 25.58 5.75 17.05
C PRO A 362 24.63 6.90 17.34
N ALA A 363 23.44 6.95 16.73
CA ALA A 363 22.45 7.98 17.06
C ALA A 363 21.83 7.75 18.44
N TRP A 364 21.48 6.51 18.74
CA TRP A 364 20.84 6.13 19.99
C TRP A 364 21.74 6.33 21.21
N GLU A 365 23.03 6.01 21.09
CA GLU A 365 24.01 6.21 22.16
C GLU A 365 24.24 7.68 22.52
N ASN A 366 23.75 8.65 21.74
CA ASN A 366 23.74 10.05 22.18
C ASN A 366 22.79 10.25 23.36
N ILE A 367 21.70 9.49 23.45
CA ILE A 367 20.61 9.71 24.40
C ILE A 367 20.40 8.57 25.41
N GLY A 368 20.95 7.38 25.15
CA GLY A 368 20.87 6.22 26.05
C GLY A 368 22.23 5.54 26.29
N ILE A 369 22.29 4.68 27.32
CA ILE A 369 23.43 3.76 27.55
C ILE A 369 23.12 2.36 27.02
N VAL A 370 24.04 1.73 26.31
CA VAL A 370 23.83 0.49 25.53
C VAL A 370 23.11 -0.61 26.32
N GLN A 371 23.42 -0.76 27.61
CA GLN A 371 22.85 -1.78 28.49
C GLN A 371 21.33 -1.67 28.66
N ALA A 372 20.72 -0.51 28.36
CA ALA A 372 19.29 -0.31 28.48
C ALA A 372 18.50 -1.15 27.46
N GLY A 373 19.03 -1.32 26.24
CA GLY A 373 18.35 -1.89 25.08
C GLY A 373 17.19 -1.04 24.54
N ILE A 374 16.37 -0.45 25.44
CA ILE A 374 15.25 0.43 25.12
C ILE A 374 15.17 1.57 26.15
N ILE A 375 14.80 2.76 25.66
CA ILE A 375 14.55 3.94 26.50
C ILE A 375 13.22 4.62 26.14
N PRO A 376 12.54 5.25 27.12
CA PRO A 376 11.43 6.16 26.83
C PRO A 376 12.00 7.43 26.18
N VAL A 377 11.33 7.93 25.15
CA VAL A 377 11.75 9.16 24.46
C VAL A 377 10.62 10.15 24.32
N LEU A 378 11.02 11.41 24.18
CA LEU A 378 10.21 12.49 23.65
C LEU A 378 10.78 12.84 22.27
N TYR A 379 9.91 13.02 21.28
CA TYR A 379 10.33 13.41 19.93
C TYR A 379 9.46 14.53 19.37
N GLN A 380 10.02 15.26 18.39
CA GLN A 380 9.30 16.23 17.59
C GLN A 380 9.80 16.18 16.15
N GLN A 381 8.89 16.32 15.18
CA GLN A 381 9.29 16.51 13.79
C GLN A 381 9.95 17.90 13.69
N VAL A 382 11.10 17.96 13.04
CA VAL A 382 11.85 19.20 12.83
C VAL A 382 12.18 19.40 11.36
N LYS A 383 12.52 20.64 11.02
CA LYS A 383 13.05 20.98 9.70
C LYS A 383 14.32 20.19 9.41
N CYS A 384 14.37 19.54 8.25
CA CYS A 384 15.55 18.90 7.71
C CYS A 384 16.49 19.93 7.09
N SER A 385 17.74 19.95 7.56
CA SER A 385 18.82 20.70 6.93
C SER A 385 19.59 19.78 5.98
N ARG A 386 19.64 20.13 4.69
CA ARG A 386 20.31 19.34 3.63
C ARG A 386 21.15 20.21 2.72
N SER A 387 22.30 19.69 2.31
CA SER A 387 23.20 20.29 1.32
C SER A 387 23.22 19.47 0.03
N GLY A 388 23.57 20.11 -1.09
CA GLY A 388 23.72 19.43 -2.38
C GLY A 388 22.39 19.09 -3.07
N GLY A 389 21.33 19.86 -2.78
CA GLY A 389 20.04 19.86 -3.47
C GLY A 389 19.25 18.54 -3.54
N VAL A 390 18.04 18.60 -4.08
CA VAL A 390 17.19 17.42 -4.27
C VAL A 390 17.81 16.50 -5.33
N ARG A 391 17.75 15.19 -5.12
CA ARG A 391 18.28 14.19 -6.05
C ARG A 391 17.21 13.23 -6.52
N PHE A 392 17.34 12.79 -7.77
CA PHE A 392 16.42 11.88 -8.45
C PHE A 392 17.19 10.66 -8.93
N SER A 393 17.02 9.52 -8.25
CA SER A 393 17.62 8.25 -8.67
C SER A 393 16.63 7.51 -9.56
N VAL A 394 16.99 7.31 -10.82
CA VAL A 394 16.10 6.78 -11.85
C VAL A 394 16.34 5.28 -12.05
N ALA A 395 15.29 4.48 -11.98
CA ALA A 395 15.25 3.03 -12.18
C ALA A 395 14.00 2.65 -13.02
N GLY A 396 13.84 1.37 -13.33
CA GLY A 396 12.71 0.85 -14.10
C GLY A 396 13.08 0.32 -15.48
N SER A 397 12.22 0.58 -16.47
CA SER A 397 12.32 0.10 -17.86
C SER A 397 11.80 1.13 -18.85
N SER A 398 11.93 0.87 -20.15
CA SER A 398 11.49 1.78 -21.23
C SER A 398 9.99 2.13 -21.23
N TYR A 399 9.17 1.46 -20.43
CA TYR A 399 7.73 1.71 -20.29
C TYR A 399 7.31 2.10 -18.86
N PHE A 400 8.25 2.07 -17.92
CA PHE A 400 8.03 2.26 -16.49
C PHE A 400 9.19 3.03 -15.88
N LEU A 401 8.91 4.24 -15.41
CA LEU A 401 9.89 5.05 -14.69
C LEU A 401 9.65 4.88 -13.19
N LEU A 402 10.68 4.46 -12.45
CA LEU A 402 10.71 4.48 -11.00
C LEU A 402 11.76 5.50 -10.55
N VAL A 403 11.38 6.46 -9.72
CA VAL A 403 12.27 7.53 -9.26
C VAL A 403 12.28 7.57 -7.75
N ASN A 404 13.44 7.31 -7.16
CA ASN A 404 13.66 7.58 -5.75
C ASN A 404 13.99 9.07 -5.58
N ILE A 405 13.13 9.80 -4.87
CA ILE A 405 13.29 11.24 -4.64
C ILE A 405 13.87 11.44 -3.24
N GLN A 406 15.10 11.95 -3.19
CA GLN A 406 15.93 11.95 -1.98
C GLN A 406 16.59 13.31 -1.73
N ASN A 407 17.19 13.44 -0.54
CA ASN A 407 17.89 14.63 -0.06
C ASN A 407 17.02 15.90 -0.01
N LEU A 408 15.75 15.77 0.39
CA LEU A 408 14.88 16.92 0.63
C LEU A 408 15.20 17.60 1.97
N GLY A 409 15.37 18.92 1.93
CA GLY A 409 15.35 19.80 3.09
C GLY A 409 13.93 20.19 3.47
N GLY A 410 13.77 21.14 4.39
CA GLY A 410 12.45 21.60 4.82
C GLY A 410 11.69 20.52 5.58
N SER A 411 10.54 20.09 5.09
CA SER A 411 9.78 19.00 5.74
C SER A 411 10.45 17.62 5.60
N GLY A 412 11.40 17.47 4.68
CA GLY A 412 12.18 16.25 4.49
C GLY A 412 11.50 15.15 3.66
N SER A 413 10.18 15.21 3.46
CA SER A 413 9.45 14.18 2.72
C SER A 413 8.53 14.74 1.63
N VAL A 414 8.22 13.88 0.65
CA VAL A 414 7.41 14.21 -0.54
C VAL A 414 5.94 13.90 -0.27
N ALA A 415 5.04 14.83 -0.59
CA ALA A 415 3.59 14.62 -0.61
C ALA A 415 3.06 14.24 -2.00
N ALA A 416 3.60 14.84 -3.06
CA ALA A 416 3.23 14.55 -4.44
C ALA A 416 4.41 14.81 -5.39
N ALA A 417 4.46 14.08 -6.50
CA ALA A 417 5.50 14.23 -7.51
C ALA A 417 4.95 14.12 -8.94
N TRP A 418 5.63 14.79 -9.87
CA TRP A 418 5.37 14.74 -11.30
C TRP A 418 6.69 14.61 -12.06
N VAL A 419 6.62 14.00 -13.24
CA VAL A 419 7.72 13.94 -14.21
C VAL A 419 7.25 14.48 -15.55
N LYS A 420 8.16 15.12 -16.29
CA LYS A 420 7.92 15.60 -17.66
C LYS A 420 9.12 15.22 -18.53
N GLY A 421 8.86 14.61 -19.67
CA GLY A 421 9.83 14.48 -20.77
C GLY A 421 9.81 15.72 -21.68
N ASP A 422 10.87 15.90 -22.47
CA ASP A 422 10.96 16.99 -23.47
C ASP A 422 9.73 17.07 -24.39
N ASN A 423 9.16 15.92 -24.76
CA ASN A 423 8.04 15.80 -25.69
C ASN A 423 6.70 15.51 -24.99
N THR A 424 6.61 15.71 -23.67
CA THR A 424 5.38 15.44 -22.90
C THR A 424 4.88 16.64 -22.10
N GLY A 425 3.63 16.57 -21.64
CA GLY A 425 3.17 17.38 -20.51
C GLY A 425 3.73 16.87 -19.17
N TRP A 426 3.31 17.50 -18.06
CA TRP A 426 3.55 16.98 -16.72
C TRP A 426 2.70 15.73 -16.47
N ILE A 427 3.35 14.65 -16.05
CA ILE A 427 2.75 13.36 -15.74
C ILE A 427 2.81 13.18 -14.22
N GLN A 428 1.65 13.04 -13.60
CA GLN A 428 1.59 12.78 -12.16
C GLN A 428 2.15 11.39 -11.86
N MET A 429 3.02 11.31 -10.87
CA MET A 429 3.60 10.07 -10.39
C MET A 429 2.77 9.54 -9.21
N SER A 430 2.68 8.23 -9.07
CA SER A 430 2.13 7.59 -7.87
C SER A 430 3.26 7.10 -6.96
N ARG A 431 3.06 7.13 -5.64
CA ARG A 431 4.03 6.53 -4.72
C ARG A 431 3.94 5.01 -4.86
N ASN A 432 5.05 4.37 -5.20
CA ASN A 432 5.14 2.91 -5.27
C ASN A 432 5.41 2.35 -3.85
N TRP A 433 6.51 2.76 -3.23
CA TRP A 433 6.88 2.38 -1.87
C TRP A 433 7.94 3.32 -1.29
N GLY A 434 7.81 3.71 -0.02
CA GLY A 434 8.80 4.58 0.62
C GLY A 434 8.93 5.93 -0.11
N ALA A 435 10.15 6.26 -0.51
CA ALA A 435 10.45 7.44 -1.33
C ALA A 435 10.51 7.16 -2.85
N ASN A 436 10.07 5.97 -3.30
CA ASN A 436 10.02 5.61 -4.71
C ASN A 436 8.67 6.01 -5.33
N TRP A 437 8.74 6.77 -6.41
CA TRP A 437 7.61 7.27 -7.17
C TRP A 437 7.63 6.70 -8.58
N GLN A 438 6.48 6.31 -9.12
CA GLN A 438 6.40 5.67 -10.42
C GLN A 438 5.58 6.45 -11.43
N ALA A 439 5.93 6.30 -12.71
CA ALA A 439 5.12 6.71 -13.85
C ALA A 439 5.15 5.62 -14.93
N LEU A 440 3.99 5.24 -15.46
CA LEU A 440 3.86 4.30 -16.58
C LEU A 440 3.98 5.04 -17.90
N SER A 441 5.17 5.55 -18.21
CA SER A 441 5.44 6.34 -19.41
C SER A 441 6.81 6.03 -20.00
N GLY A 442 6.87 5.92 -21.32
CA GLY A 442 8.12 5.73 -22.06
C GLY A 442 8.86 7.04 -22.26
N LEU A 443 9.66 7.42 -21.26
CA LEU A 443 10.42 8.67 -21.25
C LEU A 443 11.91 8.48 -21.62
N THR A 444 12.32 7.26 -21.95
CA THR A 444 13.70 6.98 -22.40
C THR A 444 14.02 7.78 -23.66
N GLY A 445 15.20 8.41 -23.69
CA GLY A 445 15.63 9.27 -24.79
C GLY A 445 15.12 10.71 -24.72
N GLN A 446 14.42 11.10 -23.65
CA GLN A 446 13.95 12.46 -23.40
C GLN A 446 14.59 13.04 -22.15
N GLY A 447 14.96 14.31 -22.16
CA GLY A 447 15.33 15.04 -20.96
C GLY A 447 14.18 15.01 -19.95
N LEU A 448 14.51 14.85 -18.67
CA LEU A 448 13.52 14.76 -17.60
C LEU A 448 13.54 16.01 -16.74
N SER A 449 12.35 16.55 -16.51
CA SER A 449 12.06 17.53 -15.49
C SER A 449 11.17 16.90 -14.41
N PHE A 450 11.31 17.34 -13.17
CA PHE A 450 10.49 16.87 -12.06
C PHE A 450 9.77 18.03 -11.39
N ALA A 451 8.60 17.76 -10.82
CA ALA A 451 7.95 18.68 -9.90
C ALA A 451 7.62 17.92 -8.61
N VAL A 452 7.78 18.58 -7.47
CA VAL A 452 7.63 17.96 -6.15
C VAL A 452 6.89 18.91 -5.23
N THR A 453 5.83 18.41 -4.60
CA THR A 453 5.22 19.04 -3.43
C THR A 453 5.74 18.33 -2.19
N SER A 454 6.40 19.06 -1.30
CA SER A 454 6.82 18.55 0.00
C SER A 454 5.62 18.36 0.94
N THR A 455 5.74 17.52 1.96
CA THR A 455 4.73 17.39 3.02
C THR A 455 4.51 18.67 3.82
N GLY A 456 5.47 19.59 3.79
CA GLY A 456 5.31 20.95 4.30
C GLY A 456 4.49 21.89 3.40
N GLY A 457 4.02 21.42 2.23
CA GLY A 457 3.19 22.18 1.30
C GLY A 457 3.95 22.99 0.25
N GLN A 458 5.27 23.12 0.36
CA GLN A 458 6.08 23.81 -0.66
C GLN A 458 6.12 23.00 -1.96
N TYR A 459 5.85 23.65 -3.10
CA TYR A 459 5.95 23.09 -4.45
C TYR A 459 7.19 23.64 -5.16
N MET A 460 7.93 22.78 -5.86
CA MET A 460 9.09 23.17 -6.67
C MET A 460 9.15 22.38 -7.98
N GLN A 461 9.64 23.04 -9.03
CA GLN A 461 9.96 22.40 -10.31
C GLN A 461 11.48 22.38 -10.52
N PHE A 462 11.98 21.22 -10.89
CA PHE A 462 13.37 20.91 -11.21
C PHE A 462 13.43 20.67 -12.72
N LEU A 463 13.57 21.75 -13.48
CA LEU A 463 13.60 21.69 -14.94
C LEU A 463 14.94 21.14 -15.44
N ASN A 464 14.89 20.27 -16.45
CA ASN A 464 16.05 19.65 -17.09
C ASN A 464 16.99 18.95 -16.08
N ALA A 465 16.40 18.29 -15.07
CA ALA A 465 17.13 17.63 -14.00
C ALA A 465 17.95 16.43 -14.50
N ALA A 466 17.46 15.71 -15.52
CA ALA A 466 18.22 14.65 -16.20
C ALA A 466 18.29 14.94 -17.71
N PRO A 467 19.45 14.77 -18.37
CA PRO A 467 19.59 14.97 -19.81
C PRO A 467 18.97 13.81 -20.60
N ALA A 468 18.69 13.99 -21.89
CA ALA A 468 18.01 12.99 -22.72
C ALA A 468 18.71 11.62 -22.82
N TRP A 469 20.02 11.57 -22.58
CA TRP A 469 20.82 10.34 -22.54
C TRP A 469 20.93 9.73 -21.13
N TRP A 470 20.00 10.06 -20.23
CA TRP A 470 19.93 9.44 -18.91
C TRP A 470 19.81 7.92 -19.00
N GLN A 471 20.37 7.20 -18.01
CA GLN A 471 20.26 5.74 -17.91
C GLN A 471 19.63 5.31 -16.59
N PHE A 472 19.00 4.14 -16.59
CA PHE A 472 18.55 3.48 -15.35
C PHE A 472 19.74 3.15 -14.44
N GLY A 473 19.54 3.29 -13.14
CA GLY A 473 20.56 3.16 -12.10
C GLY A 473 21.33 4.46 -11.81
N GLN A 474 21.12 5.53 -12.59
CA GLN A 474 21.81 6.80 -12.37
C GLN A 474 21.04 7.74 -11.43
N THR A 475 21.77 8.60 -10.74
CA THR A 475 21.23 9.62 -9.83
C THR A 475 21.57 11.01 -10.35
N TYR A 476 20.55 11.85 -10.47
CA TYR A 476 20.67 13.23 -10.93
C TYR A 476 20.49 14.18 -9.76
N THR A 477 21.49 15.03 -9.54
CA THR A 477 21.50 15.99 -8.43
C THR A 477 21.20 17.38 -8.93
N THR A 478 20.31 18.09 -8.24
CA THR A 478 19.97 19.48 -8.53
C THR A 478 20.68 20.42 -7.54
N TYR A 479 20.62 21.72 -7.80
CA TYR A 479 21.13 22.75 -6.88
C TYR A 479 20.03 23.35 -5.99
N GLN A 480 18.78 23.02 -6.26
CA GLN A 480 17.61 23.56 -5.58
C GLN A 480 17.27 22.75 -4.34
N GLN A 481 16.74 23.41 -3.31
CA GLN A 481 16.37 22.78 -2.06
C GLN A 481 15.09 23.37 -1.46
N PHE A 482 14.33 22.52 -0.77
CA PHE A 482 13.22 22.92 0.10
C PHE A 482 13.79 23.53 1.39
N VAL A 483 13.29 24.71 1.75
CA VAL A 483 13.94 25.55 2.77
C VAL A 483 13.07 25.92 3.93
N TYR A 484 11.80 25.51 3.99
CA TYR A 484 10.80 25.80 5.05
C TYR A 484 11.01 27.11 5.81
#